data_AF-A0A7Z1N8I6-F1
#
_entry.id   AF-A0A7Z1N8I6-F1
#
_cell.length_a   1.000
_cell.length_b   1.000
_cell.length_c   1.000
_cell.angle_alpha   90.00
_cell.angle_beta   90.00
_cell.angle_gamma   90.00
#
_symmetry.space_group_name_H-M   'P 1'
#
loop_
_entity.id
_entity.type
_entity.pdbx_description
1 polymer ?
#
loop_
_entity_poly.entity_id
_entity_poly.type
_entity_poly.pdbx_seq_one_letter_code
_entity_poly.pdbx_strand_id
1 'polypeptide(L)'
;EMKSRLGAYRAEDRYIKAMADAPARDPLDRAQYADIRIWLPGDILTKTDRMSMAVSLEAREPLLDHRLVEFAARLPVGQRIRGNSGKYLLKKAMEPFLPQDILYRQKMGFVTPISAWFRGALAGEATAIAGGSALARTGWFDTAMLAKVAADHRS
;
A
#
# COMPACT_ATOMS: atom_id res chain seq x y z
N GLU A 1 -16.07 24.12 -1.02
CA GLU A 1 -16.33 23.80 0.41
C GLU A 1 -15.28 22.87 1.02
N MET A 2 -15.03 21.68 0.47
CA MET A 2 -14.00 20.73 0.97
C MET A 2 -12.58 21.33 1.02
N LYS A 3 -12.10 21.90 -0.09
CA LYS A 3 -10.77 22.54 -0.17
C LYS A 3 -10.57 23.66 0.85
N SER A 4 -11.63 24.41 1.16
CA SER A 4 -11.61 25.44 2.20
C SER A 4 -11.59 24.84 3.61
N ARG A 5 -12.36 23.78 3.85
CA ARG A 5 -12.42 23.08 5.15
C ARG A 5 -11.12 22.38 5.54
N LEU A 6 -10.32 21.96 4.55
CA LEU A 6 -9.03 21.30 4.81
C LEU A 6 -7.95 22.28 5.30
N GLY A 7 -8.06 23.57 4.97
CA GLY A 7 -7.10 24.59 5.41
C GLY A 7 -5.66 24.20 5.08
N ALA A 8 -4.80 24.13 6.11
CA ALA A 8 -3.40 23.75 5.98
C ALA A 8 -3.13 22.24 6.18
N TYR A 9 -4.17 21.41 6.31
CA TYR A 9 -4.00 19.97 6.51
C TYR A 9 -3.33 19.32 5.29
N ARG A 10 -2.28 18.54 5.54
CA ARG A 10 -1.63 17.71 4.54
C ARG A 10 -1.58 16.26 5.02
N ALA A 11 -2.03 15.33 4.18
CA ALA A 11 -2.15 13.93 4.56
C ALA A 11 -0.77 13.28 4.82
N GLU A 12 0.27 13.79 4.17
CA GLU A 12 1.66 13.37 4.31
C GLU A 12 2.31 13.81 5.62
N ASP A 13 1.80 14.84 6.30
CA ASP A 13 2.39 15.35 7.55
C ASP A 13 2.44 14.25 8.62
N ARG A 14 1.45 13.34 8.63
CA ARG A 14 1.44 12.19 9.53
C ARG A 14 2.63 11.25 9.31
N TYR A 15 3.02 11.04 8.05
CA TYR A 15 4.15 10.18 7.69
C TYR A 15 5.47 10.88 8.01
N ILE A 16 5.57 12.17 7.67
CA ILE A 16 6.74 13.00 7.98
C ILE A 16 6.98 12.99 9.49
N LYS A 17 5.94 13.24 10.29
CA LYS A 17 6.00 13.21 11.74
C LYS A 17 6.39 11.83 12.27
N ALA A 18 5.76 10.75 11.78
CA ALA A 18 6.07 9.40 12.24
C ALA A 18 7.52 8.99 11.92
N MET A 19 8.06 9.40 10.77
CA MET A 19 9.47 9.17 10.42
C MET A 19 10.42 10.01 11.29
N ALA A 20 10.05 11.25 11.61
CA ALA A 20 10.85 12.14 12.45
C ALA A 20 10.92 11.66 13.90
N ASP A 21 9.79 11.20 14.45
CA ASP A 21 9.65 10.74 15.83
C ASP A 21 10.06 9.26 16.01
N ALA A 22 10.47 8.58 14.95
CA ALA A 22 10.80 7.15 14.98
C ALA A 22 12.03 6.87 15.88
N PRO A 23 11.98 5.85 16.76
CA PRO A 23 13.15 5.36 17.51
C PRO A 23 14.06 4.54 16.59
N ALA A 24 14.65 5.22 15.61
CA ALA A 24 15.33 4.64 14.46
C ALA A 24 16.84 4.90 14.49
N ARG A 25 17.64 3.93 14.04
CA ARG A 25 19.11 4.07 13.95
C ARG A 25 19.57 4.58 12.58
N ASP A 26 18.74 4.40 11.57
CA ASP A 26 19.05 4.72 10.18
C ASP A 26 17.79 5.18 9.41
N PRO A 27 17.93 5.76 8.20
CA PRO A 27 16.78 6.21 7.41
C PRO A 27 15.79 5.11 7.01
N LEU A 28 16.26 3.87 6.83
CA LEU A 28 15.38 2.73 6.52
C LEU A 28 14.52 2.38 7.74
N ASP A 29 15.09 2.40 8.95
CA ASP A 29 14.33 2.21 10.21
C ASP A 29 13.20 3.25 10.32
N ARG A 30 13.46 4.53 9.98
CA ARG A 30 12.43 5.60 10.00
C ARG A 30 11.28 5.30 9.04
N ALA A 31 11.60 4.95 7.81
CA ALA A 31 10.60 4.61 6.79
C ALA A 31 9.79 3.38 7.20
N GLN A 32 10.45 2.31 7.66
CA GLN A 32 9.78 1.10 8.12
C GLN A 32 8.91 1.34 9.36
N TYR A 33 9.34 2.20 10.27
CA TYR A 33 8.54 2.58 11.44
C TYR A 33 7.24 3.27 11.02
N ALA A 34 7.30 4.25 10.12
CA ALA A 34 6.11 4.92 9.61
C ALA A 34 5.19 3.93 8.86
N ASP A 35 5.74 3.03 8.06
CA ASP A 35 4.98 1.98 7.39
C ASP A 35 4.26 1.07 8.38
N ILE A 36 4.95 0.56 9.41
CA ILE A 36 4.36 -0.31 10.44
C ILE A 36 3.27 0.43 11.24
N ARG A 37 3.49 1.71 11.55
CA ARG A 37 2.55 2.51 12.35
C ARG A 37 1.31 2.96 11.57
N ILE A 38 1.43 3.18 10.27
CA ILE A 38 0.42 3.88 9.49
C ILE A 38 -0.10 3.01 8.34
N TRP A 39 0.80 2.56 7.46
CA TRP A 39 0.43 1.85 6.23
C TRP A 39 -0.05 0.43 6.50
N LEU A 40 0.67 -0.31 7.34
CA LEU A 40 0.36 -1.70 7.67
C LEU A 40 -1.05 -1.85 8.27
N PRO A 41 -1.42 -1.15 9.36
CA PRO A 41 -2.79 -1.23 9.89
C PRO A 41 -3.81 -0.53 8.99
N GLY A 42 -3.45 0.59 8.35
CA GLY A 42 -4.38 1.44 7.61
C GLY A 42 -4.73 0.97 6.19
N ASP A 43 -3.89 0.13 5.57
CA ASP A 43 -4.12 -0.38 4.21
C ASP A 43 -4.07 -1.91 4.16
N ILE A 44 -2.94 -2.50 4.56
CA ILE A 44 -2.69 -3.94 4.33
C ILE A 44 -3.59 -4.81 5.22
N LEU A 45 -3.51 -4.63 6.55
CA LEU A 45 -4.28 -5.44 7.49
C LEU A 45 -5.78 -5.14 7.43
N THR A 46 -6.15 -3.87 7.22
CA THR A 46 -7.54 -3.48 7.03
C THR A 46 -8.22 -4.25 5.89
N LYS A 47 -7.52 -4.44 4.76
CA LYS A 47 -8.06 -5.21 3.64
C LYS A 47 -8.17 -6.69 3.97
N THR A 48 -7.11 -7.30 4.52
CA THR A 48 -7.11 -8.72 4.86
C THR A 48 -8.23 -9.07 5.84
N ASP A 49 -8.31 -8.32 6.95
CA ASP A 49 -9.29 -8.55 8.02
C ASP A 49 -10.73 -8.41 7.50
N ARG A 50 -11.05 -7.28 6.84
CA ARG A 50 -12.41 -7.04 6.35
C ARG A 50 -12.84 -8.05 5.30
N MET A 51 -11.94 -8.45 4.41
CA MET A 51 -12.28 -9.41 3.35
C MET A 51 -12.40 -10.83 3.87
N SER A 52 -11.55 -11.27 4.81
CA SER A 52 -11.66 -12.61 5.37
C SER A 52 -12.88 -12.74 6.28
N MET A 53 -13.16 -11.74 7.12
CA MET A 53 -14.30 -11.76 8.03
C MET A 53 -15.64 -11.62 7.31
N ALA A 54 -15.69 -10.96 6.14
CA ALA A 54 -16.88 -10.92 5.30
C ALA A 54 -17.36 -12.32 4.86
N VAL A 55 -16.51 -13.34 4.94
CA VAL A 55 -16.82 -14.73 4.63
C VAL A 55 -16.52 -15.68 5.81
N SER A 56 -16.53 -15.14 7.05
CA SER A 56 -16.32 -15.91 8.29
C SER A 56 -14.98 -16.67 8.35
N LEU A 57 -13.93 -16.14 7.72
CA LEU A 57 -12.58 -16.69 7.77
C LEU A 57 -11.66 -15.82 8.63
N GLU A 58 -10.87 -16.47 9.49
CA GLU A 58 -9.82 -15.82 10.28
C GLU A 58 -8.48 -15.95 9.54
N ALA A 59 -7.96 -14.83 9.02
CA ALA A 59 -6.62 -14.77 8.47
C ALA A 59 -5.57 -14.67 9.59
N ARG A 60 -4.39 -15.26 9.36
CA ARG A 60 -3.24 -15.18 10.28
C ARG A 60 -2.02 -14.70 9.50
N GLU A 61 -1.23 -13.83 10.11
CA GLU A 61 -0.02 -13.24 9.52
C GLU A 61 1.25 -13.67 10.28
N PRO A 62 1.79 -14.88 10.04
CA PRO A 62 2.94 -15.40 10.79
C PRO A 62 4.18 -14.50 10.74
N LEU A 63 4.36 -13.73 9.65
CA LEU A 63 5.49 -12.82 9.50
C LEU A 63 5.38 -11.56 10.39
N LEU A 64 4.22 -11.33 11.02
CA LEU A 64 3.97 -10.23 11.96
C LEU A 64 4.01 -10.69 13.42
N ASP A 65 4.45 -11.92 13.69
CA ASP A 65 4.76 -12.34 15.06
C ASP A 65 5.74 -11.34 15.70
N HIS A 66 5.42 -10.90 16.92
CA HIS A 66 6.17 -9.82 17.57
C HIS A 66 7.64 -10.19 17.80
N ARG A 67 7.96 -11.46 18.06
CA ARG A 67 9.34 -11.93 18.27
C ARG A 67 10.12 -11.84 16.96
N LEU A 68 9.49 -12.20 15.85
CA LEU A 68 10.11 -12.09 14.52
C LEU A 68 10.31 -10.63 14.12
N VAL A 69 9.31 -9.78 14.35
CA VAL A 69 9.39 -8.34 14.02
C VAL A 69 10.44 -7.64 14.90
N GLU A 70 10.48 -7.91 16.20
CA GLU A 70 11.50 -7.37 17.12
C GLU A 70 12.91 -7.83 16.73
N PHE A 71 13.08 -9.09 16.35
CA PHE A 71 14.35 -9.60 15.82
C PHE A 71 14.74 -8.88 14.53
N ALA A 72 13.82 -8.80 13.56
CA ALA A 72 14.06 -8.17 12.26
C ALA A 72 14.38 -6.67 12.39
N ALA A 73 13.73 -5.97 13.32
CA ALA A 73 13.98 -4.57 13.63
C ALA A 73 15.39 -4.34 14.18
N ARG A 74 16.04 -5.35 14.78
CA ARG A 74 17.42 -5.22 15.29
C ARG A 74 18.48 -5.50 14.23
N LEU A 75 18.13 -6.12 13.10
CA LEU A 75 19.07 -6.49 12.05
C LEU A 75 19.78 -5.27 11.42
N PRO A 76 21.09 -5.38 11.11
CA PRO A 76 21.77 -4.38 10.30
C PRO A 76 21.08 -4.17 8.95
N VAL A 77 21.11 -2.94 8.40
CA VAL A 77 20.51 -2.62 7.10
C VAL A 77 20.94 -3.60 6.01
N GLY A 78 22.24 -3.95 5.96
CA GLY A 78 22.80 -4.87 4.97
C GLY A 78 22.22 -6.30 4.99
N GLN A 79 21.59 -6.71 6.09
CA GLN A 79 20.89 -8.00 6.19
C GLN A 79 19.42 -7.90 5.73
N ARG A 80 18.84 -6.69 5.69
CA ARG A 80 17.48 -6.43 5.21
C ARG A 80 17.47 -6.09 3.72
N ILE A 81 18.42 -5.27 3.29
CA ILE A 81 18.62 -4.80 1.91
C ILE A 81 20.09 -4.91 1.54
N ARG A 82 20.39 -5.54 0.41
CA ARG A 82 21.75 -5.66 -0.13
C ARG A 82 21.75 -5.38 -1.64
N GLY A 83 22.37 -4.27 -2.04
CA GLY A 83 22.26 -3.75 -3.41
C GLY A 83 20.78 -3.51 -3.76
N ASN A 84 20.33 -4.03 -4.91
CA ASN A 84 18.92 -3.96 -5.33
C ASN A 84 18.05 -5.10 -4.75
N SER A 85 18.58 -5.93 -3.85
CA SER A 85 17.82 -7.04 -3.25
C SER A 85 17.31 -6.69 -1.87
N GLY A 86 15.99 -6.45 -1.77
CA GLY A 86 15.29 -6.43 -0.49
C GLY A 86 14.99 -7.83 0.04
N LYS A 87 14.61 -7.92 1.32
CA LYS A 87 14.35 -9.19 2.03
C LYS A 87 15.57 -10.12 2.02
N TYR A 88 16.78 -9.56 2.04
CA TYR A 88 18.02 -10.32 1.76
C TYR A 88 18.19 -11.54 2.68
N LEU A 89 18.17 -11.35 3.99
CA LEU A 89 18.32 -12.45 4.95
C LEU A 89 17.18 -13.46 4.85
N LEU A 90 15.93 -12.99 4.70
CA LEU A 90 14.78 -13.87 4.53
C LEU A 90 14.93 -14.76 3.28
N LYS A 91 15.38 -14.18 2.17
CA LYS A 91 15.62 -14.95 0.94
C LYS A 91 16.68 -16.03 1.16
N LYS A 92 17.80 -15.67 1.79
CA LYS A 92 18.88 -16.60 2.12
C LYS A 92 18.45 -17.73 3.05
N ALA A 93 17.68 -17.40 4.09
CA ALA A 93 17.15 -18.41 5.01
C ALA A 93 16.19 -19.41 4.35
N MET A 94 15.53 -19.01 3.25
CA MET A 94 14.53 -19.83 2.56
C MET A 94 15.10 -20.64 1.37
N GLU A 95 16.37 -20.45 0.99
CA GLU A 95 16.99 -21.17 -0.14
C GLU A 95 16.89 -22.71 -0.04
N PRO A 96 16.95 -23.34 1.15
CA PRO A 96 16.75 -24.79 1.27
C PRO A 96 15.31 -25.26 1.02
N PHE A 97 14.33 -24.35 1.06
CA PHE A 97 12.90 -24.68 1.05
C PHE A 97 12.18 -24.28 -0.23
N LEU A 98 12.71 -23.31 -0.98
CA LEU A 98 12.03 -22.75 -2.15
C LEU A 98 12.94 -22.71 -3.38
N PRO A 99 12.39 -22.94 -4.58
CA PRO A 99 13.11 -22.75 -5.84
C PRO A 99 13.65 -21.32 -6.01
N GLN A 100 14.81 -21.21 -6.64
CA GLN A 100 15.52 -19.94 -6.84
C GLN A 100 14.71 -18.93 -7.68
N ASP A 101 13.99 -19.41 -8.70
CA ASP A 101 13.13 -18.60 -9.56
C ASP A 101 11.93 -18.00 -8.80
N ILE A 102 11.40 -18.69 -7.78
CA ILE A 102 10.36 -18.17 -6.89
C ILE A 102 10.96 -17.15 -5.90
N LEU A 103 12.09 -17.49 -5.28
CA LEU A 103 12.73 -16.69 -4.23
C LEU A 103 13.26 -15.34 -4.73
N TYR A 104 13.82 -15.34 -5.94
CA TYR A 104 14.48 -14.19 -6.55
C TYR A 104 13.66 -13.53 -7.66
N ARG A 105 12.39 -13.94 -7.83
CA ARG A 105 11.43 -13.28 -8.72
C ARG A 105 11.34 -11.77 -8.44
N GLN A 106 11.06 -11.00 -9.48
CA GLN A 106 10.67 -9.60 -9.33
C GLN A 106 9.46 -9.44 -8.40
N LYS A 107 9.46 -8.35 -7.62
CA LYS A 107 8.37 -8.04 -6.69
C LYS A 107 7.10 -7.74 -7.49
N MET A 108 6.05 -8.52 -7.23
CA MET A 108 4.71 -8.27 -7.73
C MET A 108 3.86 -7.69 -6.60
N GLY A 109 3.11 -6.63 -6.89
CA GLY A 109 2.12 -6.08 -5.97
C GLY A 109 0.84 -6.91 -5.97
N PHE A 110 0.03 -6.74 -4.93
CA PHE A 110 -1.34 -7.25 -4.87
C PHE A 110 -2.28 -6.24 -5.54
N VAL A 111 -2.15 -6.09 -6.85
CA VAL A 111 -2.99 -5.16 -7.62
C VAL A 111 -4.26 -5.88 -8.05
N THR A 112 -5.41 -5.24 -7.80
CA THR A 112 -6.66 -5.66 -8.44
C THR A 112 -6.60 -5.29 -9.92
N PRO A 113 -7.23 -6.06 -10.83
CA PRO A 113 -7.26 -5.74 -12.25
C PRO A 113 -8.25 -4.61 -12.57
N ILE A 114 -8.15 -3.51 -11.81
CA ILE A 114 -9.08 -2.37 -11.85
C ILE A 114 -9.18 -1.75 -13.24
N SER A 115 -8.07 -1.73 -13.99
CA SER A 115 -8.04 -1.27 -15.38
C SER A 115 -8.97 -2.08 -16.27
N ALA A 116 -8.93 -3.41 -16.17
CA ALA A 116 -9.80 -4.30 -16.93
C ALA A 116 -11.25 -4.21 -16.44
N TRP A 117 -11.48 -4.08 -15.13
CA TRP A 117 -12.83 -3.91 -14.59
C TRP A 117 -13.48 -2.62 -15.05
N PHE A 118 -12.75 -1.49 -15.08
CA PHE A 118 -13.26 -0.21 -15.58
C PHE A 118 -13.52 -0.20 -17.09
N ARG A 119 -12.95 -1.15 -17.86
CA ARG A 119 -13.33 -1.38 -19.27
C ARG A 119 -14.53 -2.31 -19.43
N GLY A 120 -14.81 -3.15 -18.44
CA GLY A 120 -15.84 -4.17 -18.48
C GLY A 120 -16.90 -3.96 -17.40
N ALA A 121 -16.91 -4.87 -16.42
CA ALA A 121 -17.97 -4.98 -15.42
C ALA A 121 -18.24 -3.71 -14.59
N LEU A 122 -17.26 -2.83 -14.44
CA LEU A 122 -17.35 -1.57 -13.67
C LEU A 122 -17.31 -0.31 -14.57
N ALA A 123 -17.50 -0.45 -15.88
CA ALA A 123 -17.44 0.68 -16.81
C ALA A 123 -18.55 1.72 -16.55
N GLY A 124 -19.74 1.26 -16.14
CA GLY A 124 -20.85 2.13 -15.78
C GLY A 124 -20.53 2.96 -14.53
N GLU A 125 -20.02 2.32 -13.49
CA GLU A 125 -19.60 2.93 -12.24
C GLU A 125 -18.47 3.93 -12.45
N ALA A 126 -17.46 3.57 -13.25
CA ALA A 126 -16.37 4.49 -13.59
C ALA A 126 -16.90 5.76 -14.29
N THR A 127 -17.82 5.60 -15.24
CA THR A 127 -18.47 6.72 -15.94
C THR A 127 -19.31 7.56 -14.98
N ALA A 128 -20.09 6.91 -14.11
CA ALA A 128 -20.94 7.58 -13.13
C ALA A 128 -20.13 8.38 -12.10
N ILE A 129 -18.99 7.86 -11.66
CA ILE A 129 -18.08 8.57 -10.75
C ILE A 129 -17.45 9.77 -11.47
N ALA A 130 -16.98 9.60 -12.71
CA ALA A 130 -16.33 10.65 -13.49
C ALA A 130 -17.29 11.80 -13.85
N GLY A 131 -18.54 11.48 -14.19
CA GLY A 131 -19.59 12.47 -14.45
C GLY A 131 -20.33 12.95 -13.19
N GLY A 132 -20.05 12.33 -12.04
CA GLY A 132 -20.73 12.61 -10.79
C GLY A 132 -20.31 13.93 -10.16
N SER A 133 -21.27 14.60 -9.50
CA SER A 133 -21.00 15.84 -8.77
C SER A 133 -20.10 15.66 -7.54
N ALA A 134 -19.88 14.43 -7.08
CA ALA A 134 -19.06 14.15 -5.90
C ALA A 134 -17.60 14.61 -6.06
N LEU A 135 -16.95 14.27 -7.18
CA LEU A 135 -15.57 14.69 -7.46
C LEU A 135 -15.52 16.19 -7.78
N ALA A 136 -16.49 16.72 -8.52
CA ALA A 136 -16.61 18.14 -8.81
C ALA A 136 -16.65 19.00 -7.53
N ARG A 137 -17.46 18.59 -6.53
CA ARG A 137 -17.61 19.28 -5.24
C ARG A 137 -16.34 19.36 -4.42
N THR A 138 -15.34 18.52 -4.68
CA THR A 138 -14.04 18.61 -4.01
C THR A 138 -13.28 19.89 -4.38
N GLY A 139 -13.49 20.40 -5.60
CA GLY A 139 -12.74 21.52 -6.16
C GLY A 139 -11.29 21.18 -6.51
N TRP A 140 -10.95 19.89 -6.63
CA TRP A 140 -9.60 19.41 -6.97
C TRP A 140 -9.47 18.85 -8.39
N PHE A 141 -10.59 18.42 -8.98
CA PHE A 141 -10.58 17.77 -10.28
C PHE A 141 -11.26 18.62 -11.33
N ASP A 142 -10.67 18.64 -12.52
CA ASP A 142 -11.33 19.11 -13.73
C ASP A 142 -12.31 18.03 -14.22
N THR A 143 -13.60 18.34 -14.16
CA THR A 143 -14.67 17.40 -14.52
C THR A 143 -14.68 17.06 -15.99
N ALA A 144 -14.32 18.00 -16.86
CA ALA A 144 -14.25 17.75 -18.31
C ALA A 144 -13.09 16.79 -18.61
N MET A 145 -11.96 16.98 -17.94
CA MET A 145 -10.83 16.07 -18.06
C MET A 145 -11.13 14.68 -17.48
N LEU A 146 -11.82 14.59 -16.34
CA LEU A 146 -12.23 13.31 -15.77
C LEU A 146 -13.15 12.52 -16.71
N ALA A 147 -14.15 13.19 -17.30
CA ALA A 147 -15.06 12.55 -18.25
C ALA A 147 -14.32 12.05 -19.50
N LYS A 148 -13.37 12.85 -20.02
CA LYS A 148 -12.53 12.46 -21.14
C LYS A 148 -11.69 11.22 -20.81
N VAL A 149 -10.96 11.23 -19.69
CA VAL A 149 -10.11 10.09 -19.28
C VAL A 149 -10.94 8.83 -19.07
N ALA A 150 -12.14 8.93 -18.50
CA ALA A 150 -13.02 7.78 -18.32
C ALA A 150 -13.51 7.21 -19.66
N ALA A 151 -13.82 8.06 -20.63
CA ALA A 151 -14.20 7.64 -21.98
C ALA A 151 -13.02 7.00 -22.73
N ASP A 152 -11.85 7.65 -22.71
CA ASP A 152 -10.62 7.18 -23.35
C ASP A 152 -10.15 5.84 -22.77
N HIS A 153 -10.31 5.63 -21.45
CA HIS A 153 -9.94 4.36 -20.80
C HIS A 153 -10.87 3.20 -21.16
N ARG A 154 -12.11 3.50 -21.61
CA ARG A 154 -13.11 2.49 -22.00
C ARG A 154 -12.87 1.94 -23.40
N SER A 155 -12.40 2.78 -24.33
CA SER A 155 -11.99 2.38 -25.70
C SER A 155 -10.73 1.55 -25.71
#